data_AF-A0A0D8Y736-F1
#
_entry.id   AF-A0A0D8Y736-F1
#
_cell.length_a   1.000
_cell.length_b   1.000
_cell.length_c   1.000
_cell.angle_alpha   90.00
_cell.angle_beta   90.00
_cell.angle_gamma   90.00
#
_symmetry.space_group_name_H-M   'P 1'
#
loop_
_entity.id
_entity.type
_entity.pdbx_description
1 polymer ?
#
loop_
_entity_poly.entity_id
_entity_poly.type
_entity_poly.pdbx_seq_one_letter_code
_entity_poly.pdbx_strand_id
1 'polypeptide(L)'
;MRQAIGFSRVIWYDSVTVTGKLNWQNMLNTHNRGWFECCDGIYLNYNWTDEMLLRSADSGTLNKIFVGIDCFARGCVGGWDCYRSFAKANLMRMSIALFAPGWICEKFPNENPIEHGLRFWKKLALYTPARPILTLPVSTNFCTGFTFDNQGVVSHLTKITHIGCIPHIKRFSVNSMSVQPHFVGSLLGPTPTISGGLLLPKCSCIR
;
A
#
# COMPACT_ATOMS: atom_id res chain seq x y z
N MET A 1 6.73 -0.23 -27.19
CA MET A 1 5.83 -0.54 -26.06
C MET A 1 4.82 0.58 -25.77
N ARG A 2 5.21 1.87 -25.63
CA ARG A 2 4.25 2.97 -25.36
C ARG A 2 3.29 3.32 -26.49
N GLN A 3 3.70 3.18 -27.76
CA GLN A 3 2.93 3.63 -28.93
C GLN A 3 1.52 3.00 -29.06
N ALA A 4 1.27 1.86 -28.40
CA ALA A 4 -0.03 1.18 -28.49
C ALA A 4 -1.06 1.68 -27.46
N ILE A 5 -0.65 2.38 -26.38
CA ILE A 5 -1.52 2.72 -25.25
C ILE A 5 -1.15 4.12 -24.69
N GLY A 6 -2.02 5.11 -24.92
CA GLY A 6 -1.73 6.53 -24.69
C GLY A 6 -1.41 6.96 -23.24
N PHE A 7 -1.76 6.15 -22.23
CA PHE A 7 -1.56 6.47 -20.81
C PHE A 7 -0.81 5.38 -20.03
N SER A 8 0.05 4.61 -20.70
CA SER A 8 0.87 3.58 -20.03
C SER A 8 2.14 4.18 -19.40
N ARG A 9 2.60 3.56 -18.31
CA ARG A 9 3.91 3.85 -17.69
C ARG A 9 4.74 2.58 -17.57
N VAL A 10 6.05 2.69 -17.77
CA VAL A 10 7.03 1.62 -17.60
C VAL A 10 7.97 1.97 -16.46
N ILE A 11 8.02 1.12 -15.43
CA ILE A 11 8.95 1.26 -14.30
C ILE A 11 9.91 0.07 -14.34
N TRP A 12 11.21 0.34 -14.32
CA TRP A 12 12.23 -0.70 -14.33
C TRP A 12 12.69 -1.01 -12.91
N TYR A 13 12.71 -2.29 -12.54
CA TYR A 13 13.29 -2.72 -11.27
C TYR A 13 14.80 -2.91 -11.41
N ASP A 14 15.57 -2.25 -10.55
CA ASP A 14 17.04 -2.30 -10.47
C ASP A 14 17.52 -3.72 -10.19
N SER A 15 17.67 -4.51 -11.26
CA SER A 15 17.98 -5.94 -11.23
C SER A 15 18.92 -6.29 -12.37
N VAL A 16 18.42 -6.36 -13.60
CA VAL A 16 19.24 -6.61 -14.79
C VAL A 16 19.88 -5.31 -15.26
N THR A 17 21.20 -5.31 -15.42
CA THR A 17 21.99 -4.16 -15.89
C THR A 17 21.83 -3.95 -17.39
N VAL A 18 22.35 -2.83 -17.91
CA VAL A 18 22.39 -2.56 -19.36
C VAL A 18 23.20 -3.59 -20.16
N THR A 19 24.04 -4.40 -19.51
CA THR A 19 24.78 -5.49 -20.14
C THR A 19 24.04 -6.84 -20.10
N GLY A 20 22.80 -6.86 -19.58
CA GLY A 20 21.97 -8.06 -19.50
C GLY A 20 22.28 -8.97 -18.31
N LYS A 21 23.14 -8.55 -17.36
CA LYS A 21 23.49 -9.35 -16.18
C LYS A 21 22.59 -9.00 -14.99
N LEU A 22 22.14 -10.01 -14.24
CA LEU A 22 21.44 -9.82 -12.97
C LEU A 22 22.42 -9.32 -11.90
N ASN A 23 22.30 -8.06 -11.50
CA ASN A 23 23.09 -7.43 -10.44
C ASN A 23 22.38 -6.17 -9.90
N TRP A 24 21.81 -6.25 -8.69
CA TRP A 24 21.15 -5.12 -8.03
C TRP A 24 22.18 -4.06 -7.60
N GLN A 25 21.98 -2.82 -8.03
CA GLN A 25 22.91 -1.72 -7.71
C GLN A 25 22.53 -1.01 -6.40
N ASN A 26 21.27 -1.09 -5.99
CA ASN A 26 20.65 -0.36 -4.87
C ASN A 26 20.68 1.17 -5.01
N MET A 27 21.15 1.67 -6.16
CA MET A 27 21.31 3.09 -6.48
C MET A 27 21.20 3.31 -7.98
N LEU A 28 20.89 4.53 -8.39
CA LEU A 28 21.00 4.94 -9.78
C LEU A 28 22.49 5.13 -10.12
N ASN A 29 23.01 4.38 -11.08
CA ASN A 29 24.39 4.50 -11.54
C ASN A 29 24.51 4.10 -13.02
N THR A 30 25.73 4.10 -13.56
CA THR A 30 25.99 3.80 -14.98
C THR A 30 25.50 2.42 -15.43
N HIS A 31 25.41 1.43 -14.55
CA HIS A 31 24.99 0.07 -14.89
C HIS A 31 23.47 -0.07 -15.11
N ASN A 32 22.65 0.83 -14.57
CA ASN A 32 21.20 0.83 -14.73
C ASN A 32 20.65 2.13 -15.36
N ARG A 33 21.53 3.10 -15.68
CA ARG A 33 21.17 4.39 -16.27
C ARG A 33 20.40 4.27 -17.59
N GLY A 34 20.78 3.34 -18.46
CA GLY A 34 20.06 3.13 -19.73
C GLY A 34 18.57 2.83 -19.51
N TRP A 35 18.24 2.06 -18.47
CA TRP A 35 16.85 1.77 -18.09
C TRP A 35 16.14 2.99 -17.50
N PHE A 36 16.83 3.74 -16.64
CA PHE A 36 16.31 4.99 -16.08
C PHE A 36 15.95 6.03 -17.16
N GLU A 37 16.76 6.12 -18.21
CA GLU A 37 16.54 7.06 -19.31
C GLU A 37 15.40 6.62 -20.23
N CYS A 38 15.25 5.32 -20.51
CA CYS A 38 14.21 4.83 -21.42
C CYS A 38 12.84 4.55 -20.74
N CYS A 39 12.80 4.39 -19.41
CA CYS A 39 11.58 4.13 -18.63
C CYS A 39 11.01 5.40 -17.98
N ASP A 40 9.76 5.34 -17.50
CA ASP A 40 9.14 6.40 -16.69
C ASP A 40 9.72 6.53 -15.29
N GLY A 41 10.36 5.48 -14.80
CA GLY A 41 11.07 5.50 -13.53
C GLY A 41 11.91 4.25 -13.31
N ILE A 42 12.80 4.35 -12.32
CA ILE A 42 13.57 3.23 -11.80
C ILE A 42 13.15 2.94 -10.37
N TYR A 43 12.87 1.67 -10.09
CA TYR A 43 12.63 1.13 -8.77
C TYR A 43 13.94 0.53 -8.27
N LEU A 44 14.63 1.27 -7.38
CA LEU A 44 15.88 0.83 -6.75
C LEU A 44 15.63 -0.34 -5.79
N ASN A 45 16.57 -1.29 -5.75
CA ASN A 45 16.51 -2.37 -4.77
C ASN A 45 16.63 -1.87 -3.33
N TYR A 46 16.19 -2.67 -2.35
CA TYR A 46 16.01 -2.27 -0.95
C TYR A 46 17.26 -2.39 -0.06
N ASN A 47 18.45 -2.68 -0.61
CA ASN A 47 19.72 -2.75 0.15
C ASN A 47 20.57 -1.47 -0.01
N TRP A 48 19.93 -0.30 0.00
CA TRP A 48 20.60 1.00 -0.17
C TRP A 48 21.23 1.51 1.12
N THR A 49 22.22 2.40 0.98
CA THR A 49 22.78 3.22 2.06
C THR A 49 22.43 4.70 1.87
N ASP A 50 22.63 5.53 2.89
CA ASP A 50 22.38 6.97 2.77
C ASP A 50 23.25 7.63 1.69
N GLU A 51 24.51 7.19 1.56
CA GLU A 51 25.41 7.63 0.48
C GLU A 51 24.90 7.22 -0.91
N MET A 52 24.42 5.99 -1.06
CA MET A 52 23.84 5.49 -2.32
C MET A 52 22.60 6.29 -2.73
N LEU A 53 21.75 6.66 -1.76
CA LEU A 53 20.58 7.51 -2.01
C LEU A 53 21.00 8.92 -2.42
N LEU A 54 22.00 9.51 -1.76
CA LEU A 54 22.51 10.84 -2.11
C LEU A 54 23.09 10.85 -3.53
N ARG A 55 23.92 9.86 -3.87
CA ARG A 55 24.47 9.71 -5.22
C ARG A 55 23.38 9.51 -6.28
N SER A 56 22.31 8.79 -5.94
CA SER A 56 21.15 8.62 -6.83
C SER A 56 20.44 9.95 -7.06
N ALA A 57 20.26 10.75 -6.00
CA ALA A 57 19.63 12.05 -6.08
C ALA A 57 20.41 13.03 -6.97
N ASP A 58 21.74 12.99 -6.93
CA ASP A 58 22.60 13.81 -7.79
C ASP A 58 22.60 13.35 -9.26
N SER A 59 22.19 12.11 -9.52
CA SER A 59 22.38 11.45 -10.83
C SER A 59 21.17 11.53 -11.77
N GLY A 60 19.99 11.95 -11.29
CA GLY A 60 18.78 11.92 -12.11
C GLY A 60 17.59 12.71 -11.56
N THR A 61 16.52 12.76 -12.36
CA THR A 61 15.28 13.41 -11.95
C THR A 61 14.63 12.65 -10.78
N LEU A 62 14.58 13.28 -9.61
CA LEU A 62 14.20 12.65 -8.33
C LEU A 62 12.82 11.97 -8.35
N ASN A 63 11.85 12.54 -9.06
CA ASN A 63 10.48 11.99 -9.17
C ASN A 63 10.40 10.74 -10.07
N LYS A 64 11.47 10.40 -10.78
CA LYS A 64 11.61 9.14 -11.54
C LYS A 64 12.33 8.06 -10.73
N ILE A 65 12.91 8.38 -9.57
CA ILE A 65 13.64 7.43 -8.74
C ILE A 65 12.72 6.97 -7.60
N PHE A 66 12.42 5.69 -7.57
CA PHE A 66 11.60 5.06 -6.54
C PHE A 66 12.51 4.22 -5.63
N VAL A 67 12.70 4.69 -4.40
CA VAL A 67 13.48 3.98 -3.38
C VAL A 67 12.69 2.77 -2.90
N GLY A 68 13.27 1.58 -3.05
CA GLY A 68 12.66 0.33 -2.59
C GLY A 68 12.64 0.22 -1.08
N ILE A 69 11.48 -0.08 -0.52
CA ILE A 69 11.30 -0.33 0.92
C ILE A 69 10.61 -1.68 1.09
N ASP A 70 11.31 -2.63 1.69
CA ASP A 70 10.81 -3.98 1.94
C ASP A 70 10.10 -4.10 3.29
N CYS A 71 8.80 -4.37 3.26
CA CYS A 71 8.02 -4.63 4.48
C CYS A 71 8.53 -5.83 5.28
N PHE A 72 9.22 -6.79 4.66
CA PHE A 72 9.84 -7.92 5.38
C PHE A 72 11.20 -7.59 6.01
N ALA A 73 11.70 -6.35 5.84
CA ALA A 73 12.92 -5.85 6.47
C ALA A 73 14.20 -6.65 6.12
N ARG A 74 14.33 -7.15 4.88
CA ARG A 74 15.52 -7.92 4.46
C ARG A 74 16.73 -7.08 4.04
N GLY A 75 16.62 -5.75 4.08
CA GLY A 75 17.66 -4.83 3.60
C GLY A 75 17.55 -3.39 4.07
N CYS A 76 16.34 -2.96 4.44
CA CYS A 76 16.05 -1.66 5.02
C CYS A 76 15.16 -1.81 6.25
N VAL A 77 14.88 -0.71 6.96
CA VAL A 77 13.90 -0.73 8.05
C VAL A 77 12.50 -0.99 7.46
N GLY A 78 11.91 -2.12 7.84
CA GLY A 78 10.63 -2.62 7.34
C GLY A 78 9.58 -2.81 8.43
N GLY A 79 8.55 -3.60 8.12
CA GLY A 79 7.45 -3.94 9.02
C GLY A 79 6.73 -2.72 9.60
N TRP A 80 6.45 -2.75 10.90
CA TRP A 80 5.78 -1.63 11.59
C TRP A 80 6.55 -0.32 11.59
N ASP A 81 7.85 -0.35 11.26
CA ASP A 81 8.73 0.80 11.26
C ASP A 81 9.15 1.23 9.85
N CYS A 82 8.47 0.72 8.81
CA CYS A 82 8.64 1.18 7.41
C CYS A 82 8.68 2.70 7.26
N TYR A 83 7.92 3.44 8.09
CA TYR A 83 7.87 4.89 8.06
C TYR A 83 9.25 5.56 8.23
N ARG A 84 10.21 4.90 8.89
CA ARG A 84 11.59 5.40 9.02
C ARG A 84 12.34 5.38 7.69
N SER A 85 12.15 4.32 6.90
CA SER A 85 12.68 4.25 5.53
C SER A 85 11.98 5.26 4.61
N PHE A 86 10.67 5.47 4.80
CA PHE A 86 9.94 6.52 4.07
C PHE A 86 10.51 7.91 4.38
N ALA A 87 10.80 8.20 5.65
CA ALA A 87 11.41 9.45 6.07
C ALA A 87 12.73 9.72 5.34
N LYS A 88 13.58 8.69 5.19
CA LYS A 88 14.86 8.81 4.46
C LYS A 88 14.65 9.10 2.97
N ALA A 89 13.81 8.35 2.28
CA ALA A 89 13.52 8.58 0.88
C ALA A 89 12.90 9.97 0.64
N ASN A 90 11.98 10.39 1.52
CA ASN A 90 11.35 11.70 1.49
C ASN A 90 12.35 12.84 1.75
N LEU A 91 13.30 12.66 2.68
CA LEU A 91 14.37 13.63 2.93
C LEU A 91 15.20 13.89 1.66
N MET A 92 15.48 12.84 0.88
CA MET A 92 16.16 12.94 -0.40
C MET A 92 15.25 13.39 -1.56
N ARG A 93 13.98 13.72 -1.28
CA ARG A 93 12.95 14.14 -2.25
C ARG A 93 12.72 13.14 -3.40
N MET A 94 13.02 11.87 -3.16
CA MET A 94 12.77 10.78 -4.12
C MET A 94 11.41 10.12 -3.89
N SER A 95 10.92 9.41 -4.90
CA SER A 95 9.69 8.62 -4.79
C SER A 95 9.95 7.32 -4.01
N ILE A 96 8.88 6.64 -3.61
CA ILE A 96 8.95 5.41 -2.80
C ILE A 96 8.26 4.28 -3.55
N ALA A 97 8.88 3.10 -3.54
CA ALA A 97 8.23 1.86 -3.93
C ALA A 97 8.18 0.90 -2.74
N LEU A 98 6.96 0.69 -2.22
CA LEU A 98 6.72 -0.20 -1.09
C LEU A 98 6.57 -1.65 -1.59
N PHE A 99 7.55 -2.48 -1.22
CA PHE A 99 7.56 -3.89 -1.56
C PHE A 99 6.77 -4.72 -0.52
N ALA A 100 5.92 -5.61 -1.03
CA ALA A 100 5.18 -6.61 -0.25
C ALA A 100 4.42 -6.08 0.98
N PRO A 101 3.53 -5.07 0.85
CA PRO A 101 2.64 -4.67 1.94
C PRO A 101 1.69 -5.79 2.41
N GLY A 102 1.54 -6.87 1.63
CA GLY A 102 0.90 -8.12 2.07
C GLY A 102 1.53 -8.77 3.31
N TRP A 103 2.75 -8.36 3.69
CA TRP A 103 3.41 -8.64 4.97
C TRP A 103 2.47 -8.56 6.18
N ILE A 104 1.53 -7.61 6.17
CA ILE A 104 0.54 -7.45 7.24
C ILE A 104 -0.29 -8.72 7.44
N CYS A 105 -0.82 -9.30 6.37
CA CYS A 105 -1.64 -10.51 6.43
C CYS A 105 -0.78 -11.75 6.66
N GLU A 106 0.41 -11.80 6.05
CA GLU A 106 1.30 -12.97 6.15
C GLU A 106 1.93 -13.13 7.54
N LYS A 107 2.31 -12.02 8.19
CA LYS A 107 2.88 -12.06 9.55
C LYS A 107 1.83 -12.17 10.64
N PHE A 108 0.61 -11.70 10.39
CA PHE A 108 -0.46 -11.66 11.37
C PHE A 108 -1.72 -12.38 10.84
N PRO A 109 -1.65 -13.69 10.56
CA PRO A 109 -2.73 -14.42 9.88
C PRO A 109 -4.02 -14.52 10.71
N ASN A 110 -3.91 -14.41 12.03
CA ASN A 110 -5.05 -14.49 12.95
C ASN A 110 -5.63 -13.12 13.33
N GLU A 111 -5.02 -12.04 12.86
CA GLU A 111 -5.42 -10.68 13.21
C GLU A 111 -6.38 -10.09 12.18
N ASN A 112 -7.08 -9.02 12.55
CA ASN A 112 -7.95 -8.33 11.60
C ASN A 112 -7.12 -7.53 10.56
N PRO A 113 -7.13 -7.89 9.27
CA PRO A 113 -6.32 -7.23 8.25
C PRO A 113 -6.71 -5.76 8.02
N ILE A 114 -7.96 -5.40 8.32
CA ILE A 114 -8.42 -4.00 8.22
C ILE A 114 -7.78 -3.19 9.34
N GLU A 115 -7.84 -3.69 10.58
CA GLU A 115 -7.27 -3.00 11.74
C GLU A 115 -5.76 -2.82 11.60
N HIS A 116 -5.06 -3.91 11.28
CA HIS A 116 -3.62 -3.89 11.10
C HIS A 116 -3.21 -3.06 9.87
N GLY A 117 -4.00 -3.10 8.79
CA GLY A 117 -3.87 -2.21 7.65
C GLY A 117 -3.93 -0.74 8.06
N LEU A 118 -4.98 -0.34 8.79
CA LEU A 118 -5.12 1.03 9.30
C LEU A 118 -3.95 1.44 10.19
N ARG A 119 -3.51 0.57 11.11
CA ARG A 119 -2.35 0.83 11.98
C ARG A 119 -1.06 1.05 11.17
N PHE A 120 -0.83 0.22 10.16
CA PHE A 120 0.34 0.31 9.29
C PHE A 120 0.32 1.60 8.45
N TRP A 121 -0.76 1.81 7.70
CA TRP A 121 -0.89 2.96 6.79
C TRP A 121 -0.98 4.30 7.54
N LYS A 122 -1.52 4.34 8.77
CA LYS A 122 -1.52 5.54 9.62
C LYS A 122 -0.11 6.08 9.86
N LYS A 123 0.88 5.20 10.07
CA LYS A 123 2.28 5.62 10.26
C LYS A 123 2.91 6.16 8.97
N LEU A 124 2.39 5.77 7.80
CA LEU A 124 2.89 6.20 6.49
C LEU A 124 2.17 7.43 5.94
N ALA A 125 1.04 7.84 6.54
CA ALA A 125 0.16 8.90 6.04
C ALA A 125 0.89 10.23 5.81
N LEU A 126 1.86 10.58 6.66
CA LEU A 126 2.67 11.80 6.51
C LEU A 126 3.48 11.85 5.20
N TYR A 127 3.78 10.69 4.63
CA TYR A 127 4.58 10.55 3.40
C TYR A 127 3.73 10.14 2.20
N THR A 128 2.43 9.88 2.40
CA THR A 128 1.50 9.36 1.40
C THR A 128 0.20 10.17 1.39
N PRO A 129 0.25 11.45 0.96
CA PRO A 129 -0.94 12.30 0.94
C PRO A 129 -2.02 11.70 0.03
N ALA A 130 -3.27 11.68 0.50
CA ALA A 130 -4.37 11.21 -0.32
C ALA A 130 -4.67 12.19 -1.46
N ARG A 131 -5.11 11.64 -2.60
CA ARG A 131 -5.57 12.47 -3.71
C ARG A 131 -6.98 12.99 -3.41
N PRO A 132 -7.25 14.28 -3.63
CA PRO A 132 -8.58 14.85 -3.41
C PRO A 132 -9.59 14.29 -4.41
N ILE A 133 -10.86 14.28 -4.02
CA ILE A 133 -11.96 13.99 -4.94
C ILE A 133 -12.27 15.26 -5.73
N LEU A 134 -12.17 15.17 -7.06
CA LEU A 134 -12.27 16.33 -7.96
C LEU A 134 -13.64 16.48 -8.65
N THR A 135 -14.53 15.49 -8.52
CA THR A 135 -15.83 15.45 -9.22
C THR A 135 -16.94 15.00 -8.29
N LEU A 136 -18.14 15.57 -8.49
CA LEU A 136 -19.36 15.26 -7.74
C LEU A 136 -20.45 14.75 -8.71
N PRO A 137 -21.44 13.95 -8.24
CA PRO A 137 -21.63 13.50 -6.85
C PRO A 137 -20.70 12.34 -6.45
N VAL A 138 -20.41 12.23 -5.16
CA VAL A 138 -19.75 11.05 -4.56
C VAL A 138 -20.79 10.24 -3.81
N SER A 139 -20.81 8.93 -4.03
CA SER A 139 -21.60 7.97 -3.26
C SER A 139 -20.71 6.84 -2.78
N THR A 140 -20.85 6.46 -1.52
CA THR A 140 -20.11 5.36 -0.91
C THR A 140 -20.92 4.73 0.20
N ASN A 141 -20.77 3.41 0.39
CA ASN A 141 -21.32 2.67 1.52
C ASN A 141 -20.21 2.18 2.46
N PHE A 142 -18.97 2.63 2.24
CA PHE A 142 -17.77 2.25 2.99
C PHE A 142 -17.49 0.74 3.06
N CYS A 143 -18.02 -0.06 2.12
CA CYS A 143 -17.68 -1.47 1.99
C CYS A 143 -16.18 -1.63 1.74
N THR A 144 -15.51 -2.43 2.57
CA THR A 144 -14.06 -2.69 2.49
C THR A 144 -13.72 -3.92 1.63
N GLY A 145 -14.72 -4.54 1.03
CA GLY A 145 -14.58 -5.77 0.25
C GLY A 145 -14.64 -7.05 1.09
N PHE A 146 -14.56 -6.97 2.42
CA PHE A 146 -14.71 -8.11 3.31
C PHE A 146 -16.17 -8.36 3.66
N THR A 147 -16.62 -9.60 3.51
CA THR A 147 -17.95 -10.06 3.94
C THR A 147 -17.80 -11.32 4.78
N PHE A 148 -18.71 -11.49 5.73
CA PHE A 148 -18.85 -12.72 6.50
C PHE A 148 -20.00 -13.51 5.93
N ASP A 149 -19.80 -14.80 5.69
CA ASP A 149 -20.92 -15.66 5.36
C ASP A 149 -21.85 -15.75 6.59
N ASN A 150 -23.08 -15.26 6.46
CA ASN A 150 -24.16 -15.53 7.41
C ASN A 150 -24.62 -16.98 7.24
N GLN A 151 -23.84 -17.98 7.65
CA GLN A 151 -24.37 -19.32 7.84
C GLN A 151 -25.12 -19.35 9.18
N GLY A 152 -26.38 -18.88 9.13
CA GLY A 152 -27.31 -18.92 10.26
C GLY A 152 -28.72 -18.38 9.99
N VAL A 153 -28.97 -17.69 8.87
CA VAL A 153 -30.35 -17.27 8.53
C VAL A 153 -30.70 -17.79 7.14
N VAL A 154 -31.18 -19.03 7.09
CA VAL A 154 -32.11 -19.43 6.03
C VAL A 154 -33.42 -18.73 6.33
N SER A 155 -33.76 -17.73 5.51
CA SER A 155 -35.11 -17.18 5.46
C SER A 155 -36.06 -18.22 4.88
N HIS A 156 -36.48 -19.19 5.69
CA HIS A 156 -37.77 -19.85 5.56
C HIS A 156 -38.17 -20.40 6.92
N LEU A 157 -39.34 -19.97 7.37
CA LEU A 157 -40.12 -20.46 8.51
C LEU A 157 -39.76 -21.90 8.92
N THR A 158 -39.00 -22.11 10.00
CA THR A 158 -39.27 -23.05 11.11
C THR A 158 -38.04 -23.27 11.99
N LYS A 159 -38.23 -23.11 13.31
CA LYS A 159 -37.45 -23.63 14.47
C LYS A 159 -35.91 -23.60 14.41
N ILE A 160 -35.32 -22.74 15.23
CA ILE A 160 -33.90 -22.75 15.57
C ILE A 160 -33.64 -23.83 16.63
N THR A 161 -32.83 -24.83 16.30
CA THR A 161 -32.16 -25.73 17.26
C THR A 161 -30.65 -25.59 17.08
N HIS A 162 -29.95 -25.29 18.18
CA HIS A 162 -28.49 -25.28 18.40
C HIS A 162 -27.57 -25.16 17.17
N ILE A 163 -26.84 -24.05 17.07
CA ILE A 163 -25.73 -23.89 16.13
C ILE A 163 -24.41 -23.86 16.92
N GLY A 164 -23.63 -24.94 16.80
CA GLY A 164 -22.24 -24.99 17.25
C GLY A 164 -21.36 -24.02 16.46
N CYS A 165 -20.27 -23.57 17.07
CA CYS A 165 -19.29 -22.64 16.49
C CYS A 165 -18.63 -23.23 15.24
N ILE A 166 -19.16 -22.93 14.05
CA ILE A 166 -18.49 -23.14 12.77
C ILE A 166 -17.65 -21.88 12.50
N PRO A 167 -16.35 -21.98 12.18
CA PRO A 167 -15.52 -20.82 11.90
C PRO A 167 -16.09 -20.05 10.70
N HIS A 168 -16.50 -18.80 10.93
CA HIS A 168 -17.08 -17.93 9.91
C HIS A 168 -16.12 -17.79 8.71
N ILE A 169 -16.55 -18.26 7.54
CA ILE A 169 -15.77 -18.08 6.31
C ILE A 169 -15.81 -16.60 5.94
N LYS A 170 -14.63 -15.96 5.93
CA LYS A 170 -14.45 -14.59 5.49
C LYS A 170 -14.22 -14.57 3.98
N ARG A 171 -15.10 -13.89 3.23
CA ARG A 171 -14.93 -13.68 1.79
C ARG A 171 -14.37 -12.30 1.52
N PHE A 172 -13.54 -12.18 0.48
CA PHE A 172 -13.00 -10.91 0.02
C PHE A 172 -13.33 -10.71 -1.47
N SER A 173 -13.90 -9.56 -1.80
CA SER A 173 -14.20 -9.16 -3.18
C SER A 173 -13.72 -7.73 -3.41
N VAL A 174 -12.77 -7.57 -4.33
CA VAL A 174 -12.26 -6.25 -4.73
C VAL A 174 -13.37 -5.43 -5.42
N ASN A 175 -14.25 -6.10 -6.17
CA ASN A 175 -15.33 -5.44 -6.92
C ASN A 175 -16.41 -4.83 -6.03
N SER A 176 -16.49 -5.22 -4.74
CA SER A 176 -17.43 -4.62 -3.79
C SER A 176 -16.83 -3.50 -2.95
N MET A 177 -15.52 -3.21 -3.09
CA MET A 177 -14.88 -2.11 -2.37
C MET A 177 -15.42 -0.76 -2.86
N SER A 178 -15.70 0.13 -1.91
CA SER A 178 -16.12 1.51 -2.19
C SER A 178 -15.12 2.52 -1.64
N VAL A 179 -15.31 3.81 -1.97
CA VAL A 179 -14.46 4.90 -1.48
C VAL A 179 -14.43 4.89 0.05
N GLN A 180 -13.23 4.74 0.60
CA GLN A 180 -13.00 4.75 2.04
C GLN A 180 -12.81 6.19 2.55
N PRO A 181 -13.18 6.47 3.81
CA PRO A 181 -12.93 7.77 4.41
C PRO A 181 -11.43 8.08 4.45
N HIS A 182 -11.07 9.32 4.14
CA HIS A 182 -9.73 9.84 4.37
C HIS A 182 -9.67 10.51 5.75
N PHE A 183 -8.56 10.32 6.47
CA PHE A 183 -8.39 10.85 7.82
C PHE A 183 -7.21 11.82 7.86
N VAL A 184 -7.53 13.08 8.11
CA VAL A 184 -6.54 14.11 8.44
C VAL A 184 -6.92 14.65 9.82
N GLY A 185 -6.01 14.56 10.80
CA GLY A 185 -6.13 15.30 12.06
C GLY A 185 -7.07 14.76 13.15
N SER A 186 -7.69 13.58 13.00
CA SER A 186 -8.49 12.98 14.09
C SER A 186 -7.61 12.18 15.06
N LEU A 187 -7.70 12.46 16.37
CA LEU A 187 -7.11 11.64 17.44
C LEU A 187 -7.67 10.21 17.44
N LEU A 188 -8.92 10.04 16.99
CA LEU A 188 -9.63 8.76 16.92
C LEU A 188 -9.69 8.28 15.46
N GLY A 189 -9.02 7.19 15.15
CA GLY A 189 -9.14 6.52 13.85
C GLY A 189 -10.50 5.84 13.67
N PRO A 190 -10.84 5.36 12.47
CA PRO A 190 -12.02 4.54 12.27
C PRO A 190 -11.89 3.21 13.02
N THR A 191 -13.01 2.72 13.53
CA THR A 191 -13.08 1.42 14.20
C THR A 191 -13.59 0.37 13.20
N PRO A 192 -12.85 -0.71 12.96
CA PRO A 192 -13.34 -1.82 12.16
C PRO A 192 -14.63 -2.39 12.74
N THR A 193 -15.59 -2.71 11.89
CA THR A 193 -16.82 -3.39 12.30
C THR A 193 -16.69 -4.89 12.16
N ILE A 194 -17.52 -5.60 12.93
CA ILE A 194 -17.64 -7.06 12.88
C ILE A 194 -18.13 -7.52 11.49
N SER A 195 -18.80 -6.66 10.71
CA SER A 195 -19.26 -6.97 9.35
C SER A 195 -18.28 -6.55 8.25
N GLY A 196 -17.07 -6.10 8.61
CA GLY A 196 -16.04 -5.70 7.65
C GLY A 196 -16.10 -4.24 7.19
N GLY A 197 -17.14 -3.47 7.51
CA GLY A 197 -17.14 -2.01 7.31
C GLY A 197 -16.24 -1.24 8.31
N LEU A 198 -16.17 0.09 8.14
CA LEU A 198 -15.53 1.02 9.08
C LEU A 198 -16.57 1.91 9.77
N LEU A 199 -16.53 1.98 11.10
CA LEU A 199 -17.29 2.97 11.87
C LEU A 199 -16.44 4.23 12.07
N LEU A 200 -17.03 5.37 11.75
CA LEU A 200 -16.45 6.67 12.03
C LEU A 200 -16.83 7.11 13.45
N PRO A 201 -15.89 7.65 14.25
CA PRO A 201 -16.24 8.36 15.46
C PRO A 201 -17.22 9.49 15.12
N LYS A 202 -18.19 9.76 16.01
CA LYS A 202 -19.03 10.96 15.88
C LYS A 202 -18.15 12.20 16.06
N CYS A 203 -17.63 12.72 14.96
CA CYS A 203 -17.03 14.04 14.87
C CYS A 203 -17.74 14.83 13.78
N SER A 204 -17.80 16.15 13.95
CA SER A 204 -18.30 17.07 12.94
C SER A 204 -17.54 16.84 11.63
N CYS A 205 -18.27 16.43 10.59
CA CYS A 205 -17.74 16.34 9.23
C CYS A 205 -17.45 17.77 8.79
N ILE A 206 -16.20 18.21 8.93
CA ILE A 206 -15.80 19.53 8.42
C ILE A 206 -15.49 19.32 6.94
N ARG A 207 -16.09 20.19 6.10
CA ARG A 207 -15.90 20.24 4.64
C ARG A 207 -14.44 20.51 4.29
#